data_AF-A0A4Q0T3Z9-F1
#
_entry.id   AF-A0A4Q0T3Z9-F1
#
_cell.length_a   1.000
_cell.length_b   1.000
_cell.length_c   1.000
_cell.angle_alpha   90.00
_cell.angle_beta   90.00
_cell.angle_gamma   90.00
#
_symmetry.space_group_name_H-M   'P 1'
#
loop_
_entity.id
_entity.type
_entity.pdbx_description
1 polymer ?
#
loop_
_entity_poly.entity_id
_entity_poly.type
_entity_poly.pdbx_seq_one_letter_code
_entity_poly.pdbx_strand_id
1 'polypeptide(L)'
;MGQRLLPDAESLLRLHDEAMERWHTVEADVSQADEQNVTKLTEGSVIELILKQHRANFDLWHKEDEARDPNAADAEIAEVKRAIDALNQRRNDLTESIDHLLCTSLAQPAQATLHSETPGMMLDRLSILGLKVYHTREETTRETATEKHREKNRARLALLTEQRDDLAMCLDMLMLQIGRGERRFKVYRQMKMYNDPDLNPVLYRKGHS
;
A
#
# COMPACT_ATOMS: atom_id res chain seq x y z
N MET A 1 2.24 16.27 -25.90
CA MET A 1 1.69 15.29 -24.94
C MET A 1 2.29 15.61 -23.58
N GLY A 2 1.47 15.95 -22.59
CA GLY A 2 1.96 16.18 -21.22
C GLY A 2 2.42 14.86 -20.61
N GLN A 3 3.54 14.88 -19.90
CA GLN A 3 4.06 13.72 -19.19
C GLN A 3 3.05 13.28 -18.12
N ARG A 4 2.68 11.99 -18.10
CA ARG A 4 1.83 11.44 -17.03
C ARG A 4 2.67 11.38 -15.76
N LEU A 5 2.11 11.82 -14.62
CA LEU A 5 2.80 11.69 -13.34
C LEU A 5 2.71 10.27 -12.79
N LEU A 6 1.62 9.55 -13.04
CA LEU A 6 1.50 8.13 -12.70
C LEU A 6 1.57 7.26 -13.97
N PRO A 7 2.12 6.04 -13.86
CA PRO A 7 1.95 5.02 -14.90
C PRO A 7 0.47 4.80 -15.21
N ASP A 8 0.17 4.31 -16.40
CA ASP A 8 -1.17 3.79 -16.70
C ASP A 8 -1.50 2.54 -15.86
N ALA A 9 -2.77 2.16 -15.86
CA ALA A 9 -3.25 1.00 -15.09
C ALA A 9 -2.40 -0.25 -15.34
N GLU A 10 -2.16 -0.62 -16.61
CA GLU A 10 -1.42 -1.83 -16.97
C GLU A 10 0.03 -1.79 -16.46
N SER A 11 0.71 -0.67 -16.67
CA SER A 11 2.10 -0.46 -16.23
C SER A 11 2.22 -0.47 -14.71
N LEU A 12 1.25 0.11 -14.00
CA LEU A 12 1.19 0.09 -12.55
C LEU A 12 0.97 -1.32 -12.00
N LEU A 13 0.04 -2.08 -12.59
CA LEU A 13 -0.20 -3.46 -12.18
C LEU A 13 1.05 -4.33 -12.39
N ARG A 14 1.71 -4.18 -13.55
CA ARG A 14 2.96 -4.86 -13.86
C ARG A 14 4.07 -4.49 -12.87
N LEU A 15 4.20 -3.21 -12.53
CA LEU A 15 5.18 -2.72 -11.56
C LEU A 15 5.02 -3.42 -10.19
N HIS A 16 3.79 -3.56 -9.70
CA HIS A 16 3.51 -4.27 -8.45
C HIS A 16 3.85 -5.76 -8.58
N ASP A 17 3.41 -6.43 -9.65
CA ASP A 17 3.65 -7.86 -9.84
C ASP A 17 5.14 -8.21 -9.93
N GLU A 18 5.91 -7.46 -10.72
CA GLU A 18 7.36 -7.65 -10.85
C GLU A 18 8.10 -7.39 -9.54
N ALA A 19 7.66 -6.40 -8.75
CA ALA A 19 8.24 -6.12 -7.44
C ALA A 19 7.95 -7.26 -6.44
N MET A 20 6.71 -7.76 -6.39
CA MET A 20 6.35 -8.90 -5.54
C MET A 20 7.11 -10.16 -5.92
N GLU A 21 7.20 -10.48 -7.21
CA GLU A 21 7.94 -11.65 -7.67
C GLU A 21 9.41 -11.57 -7.28
N ARG A 22 10.03 -10.40 -7.42
CA ARG A 22 11.41 -10.16 -6.98
C ARG A 22 11.59 -10.34 -5.47
N TRP A 23 10.67 -9.82 -4.65
CA TRP A 23 10.79 -9.90 -3.19
C TRP A 23 10.54 -11.30 -2.63
N HIS A 24 9.75 -12.13 -3.32
CA HIS A 24 9.55 -13.54 -2.92
C HIS A 24 10.64 -14.49 -3.43
N THR A 25 11.40 -14.12 -4.48
CA THR A 25 12.42 -14.98 -5.10
C THR A 25 13.83 -14.75 -4.59
N VAL A 26 14.13 -13.53 -4.11
CA VAL A 26 15.41 -13.21 -3.47
C VAL A 26 15.28 -13.55 -1.99
N GLU A 27 16.02 -14.56 -1.50
CA GLU A 27 16.23 -14.74 -0.05
C GLU A 27 16.60 -13.38 0.54
N ALA A 28 15.80 -12.91 1.50
CA ALA A 28 15.71 -11.53 1.95
C ALA A 28 17.05 -10.94 2.41
N ASP A 29 17.88 -10.49 1.48
CA ASP A 29 19.00 -9.59 1.74
C ASP A 29 18.74 -8.28 1.00
N VAL A 30 17.88 -7.46 1.62
CA VAL A 30 17.86 -6.03 1.35
C VAL A 30 18.16 -5.33 2.67
N SER A 31 19.44 -5.36 3.01
CA SER A 31 20.04 -4.34 3.84
C SER A 31 19.64 -2.95 3.32
N GLN A 32 19.35 -2.08 4.29
CA GLN A 32 18.87 -0.72 4.11
C GLN A 32 19.71 0.03 3.07
N ALA A 33 19.12 0.34 1.91
CA ALA A 33 19.71 1.24 0.94
C ALA A 33 19.06 2.63 1.06
N ASP A 34 19.82 3.52 1.71
CA ASP A 34 19.88 4.98 1.59
C ASP A 34 18.56 5.78 1.52
N GLU A 35 18.04 6.10 2.71
CA GLU A 35 17.29 7.33 2.96
C GLU A 35 18.23 8.54 2.91
N GLN A 36 18.59 9.03 1.72
CA GLN A 36 19.09 10.41 1.53
C GLN A 36 19.30 10.74 0.05
N ASN A 37 18.30 11.38 -0.57
CA ASN A 37 18.42 12.51 -1.53
C ASN A 37 17.12 12.68 -2.33
N VAL A 38 16.21 13.55 -1.87
CA VAL A 38 15.11 14.03 -2.72
C VAL A 38 15.57 15.33 -3.38
N THR A 39 16.13 15.22 -4.59
CA THR A 39 16.37 16.40 -5.44
C THR A 39 15.81 16.16 -6.84
N LYS A 40 14.87 17.05 -7.23
CA LYS A 40 14.07 17.11 -8.47
C LYS A 40 12.96 16.06 -8.65
N LEU A 41 11.74 16.59 -8.73
CA LEU A 41 10.49 15.92 -9.06
C LEU A 41 10.54 15.36 -10.49
N THR A 42 10.43 14.05 -10.61
CA THR A 42 10.32 13.32 -11.88
C THR A 42 9.34 12.16 -11.71
N GLU A 43 8.89 11.56 -12.80
CA GLU A 43 8.16 10.28 -12.80
C GLU A 43 8.89 9.20 -11.98
N GLY A 44 10.23 9.23 -11.95
CA GLY A 44 11.04 8.38 -11.08
C GLY A 44 10.76 8.58 -9.57
N SER A 45 10.51 9.81 -9.12
CA SER A 45 10.28 10.12 -7.70
C SER A 45 8.95 9.57 -7.15
N VAL A 46 7.91 9.47 -7.98
CA VAL A 46 6.62 8.91 -7.55
C VAL A 46 6.59 7.39 -7.68
N ILE A 47 7.23 6.81 -8.71
CA ILE A 47 7.42 5.36 -8.82
C ILE A 47 8.18 4.84 -7.60
N GLU A 48 9.21 5.54 -7.15
CA GLU A 48 9.97 5.17 -5.94
C GLU A 48 9.07 5.15 -4.70
N LEU A 49 8.22 6.17 -4.50
CA LEU A 49 7.28 6.19 -3.38
C LEU A 49 6.24 5.07 -3.45
N ILE A 50 5.73 4.76 -4.64
CA ILE A 50 4.81 3.64 -4.87
C ILE A 50 5.49 2.32 -4.49
N LEU A 51 6.71 2.08 -4.95
CA LEU A 51 7.46 0.88 -4.60
C LEU A 51 7.77 0.78 -3.10
N LYS A 52 8.10 1.89 -2.44
CA LYS A 52 8.28 1.93 -0.98
C LYS A 52 6.98 1.62 -0.25
N GLN A 53 5.85 2.18 -0.67
CA GLN A 53 4.53 1.90 -0.08
C GLN A 53 4.16 0.43 -0.28
N HIS A 54 4.37 -0.09 -1.50
CA HIS A 54 4.10 -1.48 -1.83
C HIS A 54 4.97 -2.43 -1.01
N ARG A 55 6.26 -2.10 -0.81
CA ARG A 55 7.15 -2.86 0.06
C ARG A 55 6.71 -2.83 1.52
N ALA A 56 6.27 -1.69 2.03
CA ALA A 56 5.74 -1.60 3.40
C ALA A 56 4.50 -2.49 3.58
N ASN A 57 3.62 -2.57 2.57
CA ASN A 57 2.48 -3.50 2.57
C ASN A 57 2.93 -4.97 2.50
N PHE A 58 3.92 -5.28 1.67
CA PHE A 58 4.50 -6.62 1.58
C PHE A 58 5.08 -7.07 2.93
N ASP A 59 5.92 -6.24 3.56
CA ASP A 59 6.54 -6.56 4.84
C ASP A 59 5.47 -6.68 5.95
N LEU A 60 4.45 -5.80 5.92
CA LEU A 60 3.32 -5.86 6.85
C LEU A 60 2.52 -7.15 6.71
N TRP A 61 2.26 -7.61 5.49
CA TRP A 61 1.55 -8.86 5.24
C TRP A 61 2.26 -10.05 5.88
N HIS A 62 3.55 -10.21 5.61
CA HIS A 62 4.35 -11.31 6.16
C HIS A 62 4.47 -11.22 7.68
N LYS A 63 4.56 -10.01 8.23
CA LYS A 63 4.61 -9.81 9.67
C LYS A 63 3.27 -10.13 10.35
N GLU A 64 2.14 -9.86 9.69
CA GLU A 64 0.82 -10.32 10.14
C GLU A 64 0.70 -11.84 10.11
N ASP A 65 1.29 -12.53 9.12
CA ASP A 65 1.33 -13.99 9.08
C ASP A 65 2.14 -14.57 10.27
N GLU A 66 3.29 -13.97 10.60
CA GLU A 66 4.06 -14.34 11.80
C GLU A 66 3.24 -14.19 13.10
N ALA A 67 2.41 -13.14 13.20
CA ALA A 67 1.55 -12.91 14.37
C ALA A 67 0.46 -13.98 14.56
N ARG A 68 0.22 -14.83 13.56
CA ARG A 68 -0.80 -15.89 13.58
C ARG A 68 -0.26 -17.25 14.00
N ASP A 69 1.03 -17.38 14.28
CA ASP A 69 1.59 -18.64 14.79
C ASP A 69 1.03 -18.95 16.20
N PRO A 70 0.25 -20.04 16.37
CA PRO A 70 -0.30 -20.39 17.68
C PRO A 70 0.75 -20.86 18.68
N ASN A 71 2.00 -21.09 18.25
CA ASN A 71 3.09 -21.56 19.10
C ASN A 71 4.08 -20.46 19.48
N ALA A 72 3.92 -19.24 18.96
CA ALA A 72 4.80 -18.12 19.28
C ALA A 72 4.70 -17.75 20.77
N ALA A 73 5.83 -17.40 21.37
CA ALA A 73 5.89 -16.95 22.75
C ALA A 73 5.28 -15.55 22.92
N ASP A 74 4.75 -15.24 24.10
CA ASP A 74 4.16 -13.93 24.41
C ASP A 74 5.12 -12.75 24.11
N ALA A 75 6.41 -12.94 24.38
CA ALA A 75 7.43 -11.93 24.10
C ALA A 75 7.62 -11.70 22.59
N GLU A 76 7.60 -12.78 21.79
CA GLU A 76 7.69 -12.72 20.33
C GLU A 76 6.46 -12.02 19.75
N ILE A 77 5.25 -12.35 20.23
CA ILE A 77 4.02 -11.68 19.83
C ILE A 77 4.06 -10.18 20.15
N ALA A 78 4.62 -9.78 21.30
CA ALA A 78 4.77 -8.37 21.64
C ALA A 78 5.75 -7.64 20.68
N GLU A 79 6.84 -8.29 20.28
CA GLU A 79 7.80 -7.74 19.30
C GLU A 79 7.17 -7.63 17.91
N VAL A 80 6.50 -8.68 17.44
CA VAL A 80 5.77 -8.70 16.17
C VAL A 80 4.72 -7.59 16.15
N LYS A 81 3.97 -7.38 17.25
CA LYS A 81 2.99 -6.30 17.33
C LYS A 81 3.61 -4.91 17.17
N ARG A 82 4.77 -4.65 17.79
CA ARG A 82 5.50 -3.38 17.63
C ARG A 82 5.97 -3.19 16.19
N ALA A 83 6.44 -4.26 15.54
CA ALA A 83 6.83 -4.24 14.14
C ALA A 83 5.64 -3.94 13.21
N ILE A 84 4.48 -4.58 13.44
CA ILE A 84 3.23 -4.32 12.73
C ILE A 84 2.80 -2.87 12.88
N ASP A 85 2.91 -2.30 14.08
CA ASP A 85 2.54 -0.89 14.32
C ASP A 85 3.46 0.07 13.54
N ALA A 86 4.77 -0.18 13.56
CA ALA A 86 5.74 0.61 12.81
C ALA A 86 5.52 0.50 11.29
N LEU A 87 5.28 -0.71 10.78
CA LEU A 87 5.00 -0.95 9.36
C LEU A 87 3.69 -0.31 8.91
N ASN A 88 2.62 -0.42 9.71
CA ASN A 88 1.36 0.27 9.46
C ASN A 88 1.54 1.79 9.43
N GLN A 89 2.35 2.35 10.32
CA GLN A 89 2.64 3.78 10.32
C GLN A 89 3.38 4.18 9.05
N ARG A 90 4.48 3.49 8.73
CA ARG A 90 5.27 3.71 7.51
C ARG A 90 4.42 3.64 6.24
N ARG A 91 3.53 2.65 6.12
CA ARG A 91 2.59 2.53 5.00
C ARG A 91 1.74 3.79 4.85
N ASN A 92 1.14 4.27 5.94
CA ASN A 92 0.28 5.46 5.89
C ASN A 92 1.08 6.73 5.56
N ASP A 93 2.28 6.88 6.12
CA ASP A 93 3.15 8.03 5.84
C ASP A 93 3.57 8.07 4.36
N LEU A 94 3.83 6.90 3.76
CA LEU A 94 4.12 6.79 2.32
C LEU A 94 2.90 7.10 1.47
N THR A 95 1.71 6.61 1.85
CA THR A 95 0.44 6.98 1.22
C THR A 95 0.22 8.50 1.22
N GLU A 96 0.40 9.15 2.37
CA GLU A 96 0.30 10.61 2.48
C GLU A 96 1.38 11.33 1.66
N SER A 97 2.60 10.78 1.61
CA SER A 97 3.70 11.35 0.81
C SER A 97 3.39 11.33 -0.68
N ILE A 98 2.81 10.22 -1.19
CA ILE A 98 2.33 10.13 -2.57
C ILE A 98 1.24 11.18 -2.82
N ASP A 99 0.26 11.28 -1.92
CA ASP A 99 -0.83 12.24 -2.05
C ASP A 99 -0.35 13.70 -2.03
N HIS A 100 0.58 14.03 -1.12
CA HIS A 100 1.20 15.35 -1.05
C HIS A 100 1.97 15.68 -2.33
N LEU A 101 2.74 14.72 -2.85
CA LEU A 101 3.47 14.86 -4.09
C LEU A 101 2.51 15.13 -5.26
N LEU A 102 1.46 14.34 -5.42
CA LEU A 102 0.50 14.50 -6.50
C LEU A 102 -0.30 15.80 -6.35
N CYS A 103 -0.69 16.15 -5.13
CA CYS A 103 -1.49 17.34 -4.84
C CYS A 103 -0.75 18.63 -5.18
N THR A 104 0.56 18.67 -4.89
CA THR A 104 1.44 19.82 -5.20
C THR A 104 1.85 19.87 -6.67
N SER A 105 1.81 18.73 -7.38
CA SER A 105 2.24 18.62 -8.78
C SER A 105 1.11 18.79 -9.79
N LEU A 106 -0.15 18.67 -9.37
CA LEU A 106 -1.32 18.73 -10.24
C LEU A 106 -2.13 20.00 -9.99
N ALA A 107 -2.52 20.69 -11.08
CA ALA A 107 -3.47 21.77 -10.99
C ALA A 107 -4.85 21.22 -10.60
N GLN A 108 -5.41 21.72 -9.49
CA GLN A 108 -6.70 21.27 -8.95
C GLN A 108 -7.62 22.47 -8.75
N PRO A 109 -8.41 22.85 -9.79
CA PRO A 109 -9.28 24.01 -9.71
C PRO A 109 -10.30 23.87 -8.57
N ALA A 110 -10.57 24.94 -7.81
CA ALA A 110 -11.48 24.88 -6.67
C ALA A 110 -12.91 24.43 -7.04
N GLN A 111 -13.33 24.75 -8.26
CA GLN A 111 -14.62 24.38 -8.86
C GLN A 111 -14.69 22.92 -9.35
N ALA A 112 -13.56 22.22 -9.44
CA ALA A 112 -13.54 20.81 -9.83
C ALA A 112 -14.28 19.96 -8.79
N THR A 113 -14.92 18.88 -9.24
CA THR A 113 -15.70 18.03 -8.33
C THR A 113 -14.77 17.24 -7.42
N LEU A 114 -15.00 17.31 -6.12
CA LEU A 114 -14.21 16.57 -5.14
C LEU A 114 -14.44 15.06 -5.29
N HIS A 115 -13.35 14.29 -5.36
CA HIS A 115 -13.34 12.85 -5.23
C HIS A 115 -13.20 12.45 -3.76
N SER A 116 -13.87 11.36 -3.35
CA SER A 116 -13.87 10.91 -1.96
C SER A 116 -12.55 10.30 -1.52
N GLU A 117 -11.89 9.56 -2.42
CA GLU A 117 -10.60 8.93 -2.19
C GLU A 117 -9.47 9.71 -2.87
N THR A 118 -8.28 9.63 -2.29
CA THR A 118 -7.05 10.15 -2.88
C THR A 118 -6.35 9.09 -3.74
N PRO A 119 -5.51 9.47 -4.72
CA PRO A 119 -4.74 8.51 -5.51
C PRO A 119 -3.85 7.59 -4.65
N GLY A 120 -3.23 8.10 -3.58
CA GLY A 120 -2.42 7.32 -2.64
C GLY A 120 -3.22 6.23 -1.93
N MET A 121 -4.46 6.52 -1.51
CA MET A 121 -5.36 5.51 -0.91
C MET A 121 -5.73 4.41 -1.90
N MET A 122 -5.97 4.77 -3.16
CA MET A 122 -6.26 3.80 -4.21
C MET A 122 -5.03 2.92 -4.52
N LEU A 123 -3.82 3.51 -4.54
CA LEU A 123 -2.55 2.79 -4.69
C LEU A 123 -2.31 1.80 -3.55
N ASP A 124 -2.59 2.21 -2.31
CA ASP A 124 -2.47 1.34 -1.13
C ASP A 124 -3.39 0.11 -1.24
N ARG A 125 -4.66 0.35 -1.61
CA ARG A 125 -5.64 -0.72 -1.84
C ARG A 125 -5.25 -1.62 -3.01
N LEU A 126 -4.70 -1.06 -4.10
CA LEU A 126 -4.18 -1.83 -5.23
C LEU A 126 -3.02 -2.73 -4.81
N SER A 127 -2.10 -2.23 -3.99
CA SER A 127 -0.99 -3.00 -3.41
C SER A 127 -1.51 -4.18 -2.58
N ILE A 128 -2.50 -3.95 -1.70
CA ILE A 128 -3.12 -5.00 -0.88
C ILE A 128 -3.86 -6.04 -1.75
N LEU A 129 -4.58 -5.60 -2.79
CA LEU A 129 -5.22 -6.52 -3.74
C LEU A 129 -4.18 -7.35 -4.49
N GLY A 130 -3.04 -6.76 -4.88
CA GLY A 130 -1.91 -7.47 -5.47
C GLY A 130 -1.40 -8.62 -4.60
N LEU A 131 -1.15 -8.35 -3.32
CA LEU A 131 -0.73 -9.38 -2.34
C LEU A 131 -1.77 -10.50 -2.19
N LYS A 132 -3.05 -10.14 -2.12
CA LYS A 132 -4.15 -11.13 -2.06
C LYS A 132 -4.19 -11.99 -3.32
N VAL A 133 -4.02 -11.40 -4.50
CA VAL A 133 -3.97 -12.11 -5.79
C VAL A 133 -2.78 -13.07 -5.81
N TYR A 134 -1.60 -12.61 -5.38
CA TYR A 134 -0.39 -13.42 -5.32
C TYR A 134 -0.57 -14.67 -4.45
N HIS A 135 -0.87 -14.51 -3.16
CA HIS A 135 -0.99 -15.65 -2.25
C HIS A 135 -2.22 -16.53 -2.55
N THR A 136 -3.32 -15.96 -3.08
CA THR A 136 -4.46 -16.79 -3.51
C THR A 136 -4.06 -17.68 -4.69
N ARG A 137 -3.21 -17.19 -5.60
CA ARG A 137 -2.70 -17.98 -6.74
C ARG A 137 -1.90 -19.18 -6.26
N GLU A 138 -1.04 -19.01 -5.25
CA GLU A 138 -0.31 -20.13 -4.64
C GLU A 138 -1.27 -21.21 -4.12
N GLU A 139 -2.36 -20.81 -3.45
CA GLU A 139 -3.37 -21.74 -2.96
C GLU A 139 -4.17 -22.46 -4.07
N THR A 140 -4.17 -21.93 -5.31
CA THR A 140 -4.78 -22.62 -6.45
C THR A 140 -3.91 -23.74 -7.02
N THR A 141 -2.58 -23.68 -6.80
CA THR A 141 -1.59 -24.63 -7.34
C THR A 141 -0.95 -25.50 -6.27
N ARG A 142 -1.19 -25.21 -4.98
CA ARG A 142 -0.63 -25.97 -3.85
C ARG A 142 -0.94 -27.47 -3.96
N GLU A 143 0.12 -28.27 -4.08
CA GLU A 143 0.03 -29.72 -4.29
C GLU A 143 -0.65 -30.45 -3.12
N THR A 144 -0.37 -30.01 -1.89
CA THR A 144 -0.94 -30.60 -0.66
C THR A 144 -2.42 -30.25 -0.45
N ALA A 145 -3.01 -29.36 -1.26
CA ALA A 145 -4.40 -28.96 -1.12
C ALA A 145 -5.36 -29.98 -1.74
N THR A 146 -6.60 -30.02 -1.25
CA THR A 146 -7.67 -30.80 -1.89
C THR A 146 -8.17 -30.09 -3.15
N GLU A 147 -8.79 -30.83 -4.08
CA GLU A 147 -9.34 -30.18 -5.28
C GLU A 147 -10.43 -29.15 -4.94
N LYS A 148 -11.29 -29.46 -3.96
CA LYS A 148 -12.28 -28.51 -3.44
C LYS A 148 -11.66 -27.21 -2.93
N HIS A 149 -10.49 -27.29 -2.30
CA HIS A 149 -9.75 -26.11 -1.86
C HIS A 149 -9.21 -25.31 -3.04
N ARG A 150 -8.61 -25.98 -4.03
CA ARG A 150 -8.13 -25.32 -5.25
C ARG A 150 -9.25 -24.65 -6.02
N GLU A 151 -10.39 -25.31 -6.21
CA GLU A 151 -11.60 -24.74 -6.83
C GLU A 151 -12.08 -23.48 -6.12
N LYS A 152 -12.20 -23.53 -4.80
CA LYS A 152 -12.59 -22.37 -3.98
C LYS A 152 -11.62 -21.20 -4.17
N ASN A 153 -10.32 -21.46 -4.22
CA ASN A 153 -9.33 -20.41 -4.42
C ASN A 153 -9.28 -19.91 -5.87
N ARG A 154 -9.58 -20.73 -6.88
CA ARG A 154 -9.72 -20.26 -8.27
C ARG A 154 -10.88 -19.28 -8.41
N ALA A 155 -12.03 -19.57 -7.78
CA ALA A 155 -13.16 -18.65 -7.75
C ALA A 155 -12.82 -17.34 -7.00
N ARG A 156 -12.12 -17.44 -5.87
CA ARG A 156 -11.63 -16.27 -5.12
C ARG A 156 -10.64 -15.44 -5.93
N LEU A 157 -9.71 -16.09 -6.63
CA LEU A 157 -8.71 -15.44 -7.47
C LEU A 157 -9.37 -14.63 -8.58
N ALA A 158 -10.37 -15.20 -9.26
CA ALA A 158 -11.12 -14.49 -10.29
C ALA A 158 -11.74 -13.18 -9.77
N LEU A 159 -12.40 -13.24 -8.60
CA LEU A 159 -13.00 -12.05 -7.97
C LEU A 159 -11.94 -11.01 -7.55
N LEU A 160 -10.81 -11.46 -6.99
CA LEU A 160 -9.74 -10.55 -6.57
C LEU A 160 -9.08 -9.87 -7.77
N THR A 161 -8.88 -10.59 -8.87
CA THR A 161 -8.36 -10.03 -10.11
C THR A 161 -9.32 -8.99 -10.68
N GLU A 162 -10.62 -9.28 -10.76
CA GLU A 162 -11.65 -8.31 -11.19
C GLU A 162 -11.62 -7.04 -10.32
N GLN A 163 -11.61 -7.18 -9.00
CA GLN A 163 -11.51 -6.04 -8.07
C GLN A 163 -10.25 -5.19 -8.27
N ARG A 164 -9.11 -5.85 -8.58
CA ARG A 164 -7.83 -5.19 -8.81
C ARG A 164 -7.85 -4.41 -10.13
N ASP A 165 -8.35 -5.03 -11.20
CA ASP A 165 -8.43 -4.43 -12.53
C ASP A 165 -9.39 -3.24 -12.53
N ASP A 166 -10.58 -3.38 -11.92
CA ASP A 166 -11.55 -2.29 -11.76
C ASP A 166 -10.95 -1.10 -11.01
N LEU A 167 -10.26 -1.35 -9.89
CA LEU A 167 -9.65 -0.28 -9.10
C LEU A 167 -8.51 0.41 -9.86
N ALA A 168 -7.73 -0.33 -10.64
CA ALA A 168 -6.65 0.23 -11.45
C ALA A 168 -7.21 1.13 -12.56
N MET A 169 -8.28 0.71 -13.23
CA MET A 169 -8.99 1.53 -14.21
C MET A 169 -9.62 2.76 -13.57
N CYS A 170 -10.23 2.65 -12.38
CA CYS A 170 -10.76 3.80 -11.65
C CYS A 170 -9.67 4.81 -11.30
N LEU A 171 -8.49 4.35 -10.87
CA LEU A 171 -7.35 5.23 -10.59
C LEU A 171 -6.87 5.94 -11.86
N ASP A 172 -6.71 5.19 -12.96
CA ASP A 172 -6.29 5.73 -14.25
C ASP A 172 -7.24 6.85 -14.73
N MET A 173 -8.54 6.58 -14.65
CA MET A 173 -9.59 7.54 -14.99
C MET A 173 -9.60 8.76 -14.06
N LEU A 174 -9.42 8.58 -12.75
CA LEU A 174 -9.33 9.68 -11.80
C LEU A 174 -8.15 10.60 -12.16
N MET A 175 -6.99 10.05 -12.48
CA MET A 175 -5.80 10.83 -12.85
C MET A 175 -6.00 11.61 -14.15
N LEU A 176 -6.68 11.00 -15.15
CA LEU A 176 -7.05 11.70 -16.38
C LEU A 176 -8.01 12.86 -16.11
N GLN A 177 -9.03 12.65 -15.27
CA GLN A 177 -10.00 13.68 -14.90
C GLN A 177 -9.38 14.82 -14.09
N ILE A 178 -8.43 14.53 -13.19
CA ILE A 178 -7.66 15.56 -12.47
C ILE A 178 -6.80 16.35 -13.46
N GLY A 179 -6.11 15.68 -14.38
CA GLY A 179 -5.31 16.35 -15.42
C GLY A 179 -6.11 17.29 -16.33
N ARG A 180 -7.42 17.04 -16.48
CA ARG A 180 -8.37 17.91 -17.20
C ARG A 180 -9.02 18.98 -16.34
N GLY A 181 -8.77 18.98 -15.02
CA GLY A 181 -9.41 19.89 -14.07
C GLY A 181 -10.89 19.59 -13.80
N GLU A 182 -11.37 18.39 -14.14
CA GLU A 182 -12.76 17.95 -13.91
C GLU A 182 -12.95 17.43 -12.48
N ARG A 183 -11.90 16.79 -11.94
CA ARG A 183 -11.84 16.25 -10.58
C ARG A 183 -10.71 16.87 -9.77
N ARG A 184 -10.87 16.81 -8.46
CA ARG A 184 -9.82 17.12 -7.48
C ARG A 184 -9.93 16.19 -6.29
N PHE A 185 -8.88 16.08 -5.49
CA PHE A 185 -8.86 15.38 -4.21
C PHE A 185 -8.38 16.32 -3.10
N LYS A 186 -8.46 15.87 -1.86
CA LYS A 186 -7.90 16.59 -0.70
C LYS A 186 -7.09 15.62 0.14
N VAL A 187 -5.92 16.07 0.57
CA VAL A 187 -5.07 15.33 1.50
C VAL A 187 -5.57 15.62 2.91
N TYR A 188 -6.01 14.59 3.62
CA TYR A 188 -6.33 14.65 5.04
C TYR A 188 -5.26 13.86 5.79
N ARG A 189 -4.62 14.49 6.77
CA ARG A 189 -3.63 13.80 7.61
C ARG A 189 -4.31 12.81 8.54
N GLN A 190 -3.65 11.70 8.84
CA GLN A 190 -4.11 10.74 9.82
C GLN A 190 -4.23 11.38 11.20
N MET A 191 -5.43 11.36 11.77
CA MET A 191 -5.74 11.89 13.11
C MET A 191 -5.65 10.79 14.18
N LYS A 192 -4.55 10.03 14.21
CA LYS A 192 -4.37 8.94 15.19
C LYS A 192 -3.97 9.50 16.56
N MET A 193 -4.87 9.42 17.53
CA MET A 193 -4.63 9.93 18.89
C MET A 193 -3.62 9.08 19.69
N TYR A 194 -3.60 7.76 19.50
CA TYR A 194 -2.81 6.87 20.36
C TYR A 194 -1.29 6.89 20.12
N ASN A 195 -0.85 7.46 18.99
CA ASN A 195 0.57 7.66 18.68
C ASN A 195 1.14 8.93 19.34
N ASP A 196 0.26 9.83 19.79
CA ASP A 196 0.63 11.05 20.49
C ASP A 196 0.64 10.77 22.01
N PRO A 197 1.79 10.87 22.69
CA PRO A 197 1.87 10.66 24.13
C PRO A 197 0.94 11.56 24.96
N ASP A 198 0.65 12.77 24.48
CA ASP A 198 -0.22 13.73 25.16
C ASP A 198 -1.70 13.37 24.99
N LEU A 199 -2.04 12.59 23.96
CA LEU A 199 -3.40 12.11 23.71
C LEU A 199 -3.62 10.65 24.13
N ASN A 200 -2.55 9.91 24.44
CA ASN A 200 -2.63 8.50 24.82
C ASN A 200 -2.86 8.30 26.34
N PRO A 201 -4.05 7.84 26.77
CA PRO A 201 -4.38 7.68 28.20
C PRO A 201 -3.49 6.72 28.97
N VAL A 202 -2.86 5.76 28.30
CA VAL A 202 -1.95 4.82 28.95
C VAL A 202 -0.62 5.51 29.29
N LEU A 203 -0.22 6.52 28.51
CA LEU A 203 1.05 7.24 28.69
C LEU A 203 0.88 8.41 29.65
N TYR A 204 -0.08 9.31 29.41
CA TYR A 204 -0.23 10.49 30.27
C TYR A 204 -0.73 10.15 31.69
N ARG A 205 -1.47 9.04 31.91
CA ARG A 205 -1.85 8.61 33.26
C ARG A 205 -0.66 8.06 34.08
N LYS A 206 0.36 7.52 33.42
CA LYS A 206 1.60 7.06 34.10
C LYS A 206 2.47 8.21 34.57
N GLY A 207 2.40 9.38 33.93
CA GLY A 207 3.13 10.59 34.34
C GLY A 207 2.50 11.35 35.52
N HIS A 208 1.31 10.95 35.97
CA HIS A 208 0.56 11.57 37.08
C HIS A 208 0.45 10.66 38.32
N SER A 209 1.24 9.57 38.39
CA SER A 209 1.28 8.63 39.52
C SER A 209 2.56 8.79 40.34
#